data_AF-A0A7S1PBJ8-F1
#
_entry.id   AF-A0A7S1PBJ8-F1
#
_cell.length_a   1.000
_cell.length_b   1.000
_cell.length_c   1.000
_cell.angle_alpha   90.00
_cell.angle_beta   90.00
_cell.angle_gamma   90.00
#
_symmetry.space_group_name_H-M   'P 1'
#
loop_
_entity.id
_entity.type
_entity.pdbx_description
1 polymer ?
#
loop_
_entity_poly.entity_id
_entity_poly.type
_entity_poly.pdbx_seq_one_letter_code
_entity_poly.pdbx_strand_id
1 'polypeptide(L)'
;VFGAFQLSSVASATDPVAVVAMLGSLGAPKKLSSLIEGESLLNDGSAAVFFLLLKDFASGGKPPTPLNIIITTLQLAIGGPLFGVVWAAFISFWLDKIWNWPNLE
;
A
#
# COMPACT_ATOMS: atom_id res chain seq x y z
N VAL A 1 -10.25 -14.73 19.94
CA VAL A 1 -8.84 -14.25 19.97
C VAL A 1 -8.28 -14.04 18.57
N PHE A 2 -8.24 -15.05 17.69
CA PHE A 2 -7.65 -14.89 16.34
C PHE A 2 -8.38 -13.88 15.44
N GLY A 3 -9.72 -13.88 15.46
CA GLY A 3 -10.48 -12.83 14.77
C GLY A 3 -10.20 -11.42 15.29
N ALA A 4 -9.79 -11.26 16.56
CA ALA A 4 -9.40 -9.96 17.09
C ALA A 4 -8.08 -9.48 16.49
N PHE A 5 -7.10 -10.36 16.29
CA PHE A 5 -5.85 -10.00 15.61
C PHE A 5 -6.09 -9.59 14.15
N GLN A 6 -6.98 -10.28 13.44
CA GLN A 6 -7.35 -9.92 12.07
C GLN A 6 -8.15 -8.61 12.01
N LEU A 7 -9.01 -8.34 13.00
CA LEU A 7 -9.67 -7.05 13.13
C LEU A 7 -8.63 -5.94 13.38
N SER A 8 -7.66 -6.18 14.27
CA SER A 8 -6.58 -5.24 14.56
C SER A 8 -5.71 -4.94 13.34
N SER A 9 -5.45 -5.92 12.45
CA SER A 9 -4.68 -5.66 11.24
C SER A 9 -5.40 -4.66 10.33
N VAL A 10 -6.72 -4.83 10.14
CA VAL A 10 -7.52 -3.91 9.30
C VAL A 10 -7.67 -2.55 9.97
N ALA A 11 -7.92 -2.53 11.29
CA ALA A 11 -8.07 -1.31 12.06
C ALA A 11 -6.77 -0.50 12.23
N SER A 12 -5.62 -1.13 11.98
CA SER A 12 -4.33 -0.44 11.99
C SER A 12 -4.20 0.55 10.85
N ALA A 13 -4.79 0.27 9.68
CA ALA A 13 -4.75 1.15 8.50
C ALA A 13 -5.36 2.52 8.82
N THR A 14 -4.67 3.59 8.44
CA THR A 14 -5.08 4.98 8.71
C THR A 14 -5.44 5.65 7.40
N ASP A 15 -6.49 6.48 7.41
CA ASP A 15 -6.82 7.35 6.28
C ASP A 15 -6.52 8.82 6.68
N PRO A 16 -5.50 9.45 6.08
CA PRO A 16 -5.08 10.78 6.47
C PRO A 16 -5.86 11.87 5.72
N VAL A 17 -6.77 11.53 4.79
CA VAL A 17 -7.36 12.50 3.84
C VAL A 17 -8.01 13.69 4.55
N ALA A 18 -8.82 13.42 5.59
CA ALA A 18 -9.47 14.49 6.36
C ALA A 18 -8.45 15.36 7.13
N VAL A 19 -7.42 14.73 7.71
CA VAL A 19 -6.37 15.41 8.48
C VAL A 19 -5.53 16.30 7.56
N VAL A 20 -5.14 15.78 6.40
CA VAL A 20 -4.36 16.51 5.39
C VAL A 20 -5.14 17.70 4.84
N ALA A 21 -6.44 17.54 4.56
CA ALA A 21 -7.30 18.64 4.13
C ALA A 21 -7.41 19.74 5.19
N MET A 22 -7.57 19.37 6.45
CA MET A 22 -7.61 20.32 7.57
C MET A 22 -6.27 21.05 7.75
N LEU A 23 -5.14 20.33 7.74
CA LEU A 23 -3.81 20.93 7.84
C LEU A 23 -3.53 21.91 6.69
N GLY A 24 -3.98 21.60 5.48
CA GLY A 24 -3.91 22.51 4.34
C GLY A 24 -4.68 23.81 4.60
N SER A 25 -5.88 23.74 5.18
CA SER A 25 -6.68 24.93 5.52
C SER A 25 -6.04 25.82 6.60
N LEU A 26 -5.18 25.25 7.45
CA LEU A 26 -4.46 25.96 8.52
C LEU A 26 -3.12 26.54 8.07
N GLY A 27 -2.75 26.40 6.79
CA GLY A 27 -1.49 26.90 6.25
C GLY A 27 -0.27 26.02 6.57
N ALA A 28 -0.48 24.73 6.87
CA ALA A 28 0.63 23.81 7.11
C ALA A 28 1.50 23.63 5.84
N PRO A 29 2.82 23.38 5.99
CA PRO A 29 3.70 23.15 4.84
C PRO A 29 3.29 21.89 4.07
N LYS A 30 3.34 21.93 2.73
CA LYS A 30 3.06 20.76 1.85
C LYS A 30 3.90 19.53 2.20
N LYS A 31 5.13 19.74 2.68
CA LYS A 31 6.02 18.65 3.13
C LYS A 31 5.40 17.84 4.28
N LEU A 32 4.66 18.48 5.18
CA LEU A 32 3.97 17.79 6.27
C LEU A 32 2.85 16.90 5.74
N SER A 33 2.05 17.40 4.79
CA SER A 33 1.01 16.62 4.11
C SER A 33 1.60 15.39 3.43
N SER A 34 2.66 15.54 2.64
CA SER A 34 3.32 14.41 1.96
C SER A 34 3.95 13.40 2.92
N LEU A 35 4.42 13.84 4.09
CA LEU A 35 4.94 12.94 5.12
C LEU A 35 3.82 12.10 5.75
N ILE A 36 2.68 12.73 6.08
CA ILE A 36 1.53 12.04 6.67
C ILE A 36 0.93 11.06 5.64
N GLU A 37 0.75 11.48 4.39
CA GLU A 37 0.31 10.60 3.31
C GLU A 37 1.25 9.40 3.14
N GLY A 38 2.57 9.64 3.19
CA GLY A 38 3.57 8.58 3.12
C GLY A 38 3.53 7.60 4.29
N GLU A 39 3.33 8.09 5.52
CA GLU A 39 3.20 7.25 6.71
C GLU A 39 1.94 6.37 6.64
N SER A 40 0.81 6.96 6.23
CA SER A 40 -0.44 6.22 6.01
C SER A 40 -0.31 5.16 4.91
N LEU A 41 0.36 5.48 3.80
CA LEU A 41 0.62 4.52 2.72
C LEU A 41 1.42 3.30 3.20
N LEU A 42 2.46 3.52 4.02
CA LEU A 42 3.23 2.42 4.61
C LEU A 42 2.42 1.60 5.61
N ASN A 43 1.54 2.27 6.36
CA ASN A 43 0.65 1.64 7.31
C ASN A 43 -0.41 0.76 6.63
N ASP A 44 -1.01 1.22 5.53
CA ASP A 44 -1.94 0.42 4.70
C ASP A 44 -1.27 -0.85 4.15
N GLY A 45 -0.03 -0.71 3.65
CA GLY A 45 0.76 -1.86 3.20
C GLY A 45 1.02 -2.87 4.32
N SER A 46 1.34 -2.39 5.53
CA SER A 46 1.57 -3.23 6.69
C SER A 46 0.29 -3.95 7.15
N ALA A 47 -0.84 -3.24 7.19
CA ALA A 47 -2.16 -3.80 7.48
C ALA A 47 -2.52 -4.94 6.53
N ALA A 48 -2.26 -4.77 5.22
CA ALA A 48 -2.49 -5.81 4.22
C ALA A 48 -1.61 -7.06 4.44
N VAL A 49 -0.33 -6.89 4.77
CA VAL A 49 0.58 -8.00 5.11
C VAL A 49 0.04 -8.80 6.30
N PHE A 50 -0.29 -8.13 7.39
CA PHE A 50 -0.82 -8.80 8.58
C PHE A 50 -2.17 -9.48 8.32
N PHE A 51 -3.05 -8.83 7.56
CA PHE A 51 -4.32 -9.43 7.18
C PHE A 51 -4.13 -10.75 6.43
N LEU A 52 -3.25 -10.77 5.43
CA LEU A 52 -2.98 -11.96 4.63
C LEU A 52 -2.33 -13.07 5.44
N LEU A 53 -1.41 -12.74 6.36
CA LEU A 53 -0.79 -13.71 7.26
C LEU A 53 -1.78 -14.35 8.24
N LEU A 54 -2.77 -13.59 8.69
CA LEU A 54 -3.72 -14.02 9.72
C LEU A 54 -5.02 -14.61 9.15
N LYS A 55 -5.36 -14.36 7.89
CA LYS A 55 -6.63 -14.75 7.26
C LYS A 55 -6.97 -16.23 7.43
N ASP A 56 -6.04 -17.11 7.09
CA ASP A 56 -6.26 -18.55 7.16
C ASP A 56 -6.36 -19.03 8.61
N PHE A 57 -5.53 -18.46 9.49
CA PHE A 57 -5.52 -18.80 10.90
C PHE A 57 -6.80 -18.34 11.63
N ALA A 58 -7.31 -17.15 11.29
CA ALA A 58 -8.55 -16.61 11.82
C ALA A 58 -9.78 -17.41 11.38
N SER A 59 -9.69 -18.12 10.25
CA SER A 59 -10.76 -18.99 9.72
C SER A 59 -10.70 -20.43 10.29
N GLY A 60 -9.89 -20.68 11.31
CA GLY A 60 -9.70 -22.02 11.91
C GLY A 60 -8.64 -22.89 11.20
N GLY A 61 -7.88 -22.30 10.28
CA GLY A 61 -6.76 -22.95 9.61
C GLY A 61 -5.49 -23.02 10.47
N LYS A 62 -4.37 -23.35 9.82
CA LYS A 62 -3.06 -23.45 10.49
C LYS A 62 -2.43 -22.07 10.69
N PRO A 63 -1.68 -21.84 11.78
CA PRO A 63 -0.91 -20.62 11.93
C PRO A 63 0.16 -20.50 10.83
N PRO A 64 0.52 -19.27 10.42
CA PRO A 64 1.57 -19.07 9.44
C PRO A 64 2.91 -19.59 9.96
N THR A 65 3.65 -20.30 9.11
CA THR A 65 5.00 -20.75 9.45
C THR A 65 5.99 -19.56 9.41
N PRO A 66 7.14 -19.63 10.12
CA PRO A 66 8.15 -18.58 10.03
C PRO A 66 8.60 -18.29 8.59
N LEU A 67 8.68 -19.33 7.75
CA LEU A 67 9.02 -19.18 6.34
C LEU A 67 7.93 -18.42 5.58
N ASN A 68 6.65 -18.75 5.79
CA ASN A 68 5.52 -18.03 5.19
C ASN A 68 5.51 -16.55 5.60
N ILE A 69 5.84 -16.25 6.86
CA ILE A 69 5.91 -14.86 7.35
C ILE A 69 6.97 -14.07 6.58
N ILE A 70 8.18 -14.64 6.44
CA ILE A 70 9.28 -13.99 5.73
C ILE A 70 8.94 -13.81 4.25
N ILE A 71 8.48 -14.87 3.58
CA ILE A 71 8.16 -14.84 2.14
C ILE A 71 7.06 -13.83 1.86
N THR A 72 5.94 -13.90 2.59
CA THR A 72 4.77 -13.02 2.36
C THR A 72 5.14 -11.55 2.59
N THR A 73 5.88 -11.27 3.68
CA THR A 73 6.34 -9.91 3.98
C THR A 73 7.26 -9.39 2.89
N LEU A 74 8.26 -10.16 2.45
CA LEU A 74 9.18 -9.74 1.39
C LEU A 74 8.48 -9.58 0.03
N GLN A 75 7.59 -10.50 -0.32
CA GLN A 75 6.82 -10.43 -1.57
C GLN A 75 5.96 -9.17 -1.65
N LEU A 76 5.29 -8.78 -0.56
CA LEU A 76 4.44 -7.60 -0.56
C LEU A 76 5.27 -6.31 -0.40
N ALA A 77 6.25 -6.29 0.49
CA ALA A 77 7.07 -5.11 0.75
C ALA A 77 7.99 -4.73 -0.42
N ILE A 78 8.47 -5.72 -1.19
CA ILE A 78 9.37 -5.48 -2.32
C ILE A 78 8.65 -5.70 -3.65
N GLY A 79 7.96 -6.84 -3.78
CA GLY A 79 7.29 -7.21 -5.03
C GLY A 79 6.16 -6.24 -5.42
N GLY A 80 5.41 -5.71 -4.45
CA GLY A 80 4.38 -4.69 -4.71
C GLY A 80 4.96 -3.41 -5.33
N PRO A 81 5.87 -2.69 -4.65
CA PRO A 81 6.51 -1.51 -5.20
C PRO A 81 7.26 -1.77 -6.51
N LEU A 82 8.00 -2.88 -6.59
CA LEU A 82 8.73 -3.26 -7.80
C LEU A 82 7.79 -3.45 -8.99
N PHE A 83 6.69 -4.20 -8.79
CA PHE A 83 5.68 -4.39 -9.82
C PHE A 83 5.05 -3.06 -10.24
N GLY A 84 4.72 -2.19 -9.28
CA GLY A 84 4.20 -0.85 -9.54
C GLY A 84 5.15 0.00 -10.39
N VAL A 85 6.45 0.03 -10.06
CA VAL A 85 7.46 0.78 -10.83
C VAL A 85 7.62 0.22 -12.25
N VAL A 86 7.69 -1.11 -12.40
CA VAL A 86 7.80 -1.76 -13.72
C VAL A 86 6.59 -1.42 -14.58
N TRP A 87 5.38 -1.49 -14.02
CA TRP A 87 4.16 -1.19 -14.75
C TRP A 87 4.01 0.29 -15.07
N ALA A 88 4.39 1.18 -14.14
CA ALA A 88 4.43 2.62 -14.38
C ALA A 88 5.39 2.96 -15.54
N ALA A 89 6.59 2.38 -15.55
CA ALA A 89 7.54 2.59 -16.64
C ALA A 89 7.03 2.07 -17.99
N PHE A 90 6.39 0.89 -17.99
CA PHE A 90 5.79 0.32 -19.19
C PHE A 90 4.67 1.21 -19.76
N ILE A 91 3.74 1.66 -18.90
CA ILE A 91 2.64 2.55 -19.31
C ILE A 91 3.20 3.87 -19.82
N SER A 92 4.15 4.51 -19.12
CA SER A 92 4.74 5.78 -19.56
C SER A 92 5.38 5.64 -20.94
N PHE A 93 6.15 4.57 -21.17
CA PHE A 93 6.72 4.29 -22.49
C PHE A 93 5.64 4.11 -23.57
N TRP A 94 4.54 3.43 -23.25
CA TRP A 94 3.46 3.18 -24.18
C TRP A 94 2.69 4.46 -24.53
N LEU A 95 2.42 5.31 -23.53
CA LEU A 95 1.80 6.61 -23.71
C LEU A 95 2.66 7.56 -24.54
N ASP A 96 3.97 7.61 -24.28
CA ASP A 96 4.92 8.40 -25.07
C ASP A 96 4.92 7.96 -26.53
N LYS A 97 4.81 6.66 -26.80
CA LYS A 97 4.76 6.13 -28.17
C LYS A 97 3.47 6.50 -28.90
N ILE A 98 2.33 6.51 -28.21
CA ILE A 98 1.04 6.90 -28.78
C ILE A 98 1.02 8.40 -29.06
N TRP A 99 1.47 9.21 -28.11
CA TRP A 99 1.44 10.67 -28.23
C TRP A 99 2.37 11.20 -29.33
N ASN A 100 3.51 10.53 -29.56
CA ASN A 100 4.48 10.92 -30.59
C ASN A 100 4.20 10.29 -31.97
N TRP A 101 3.02 9.68 -32.20
CA TRP A 101 2.71 9.10 -33.50
C TRP A 101 2.44 10.22 -34.54
N PRO A 102 3.00 10.17 -35.77
CA PRO A 102 3.02 11.29 -36.73
C PRO A 102 1.67 11.79 -37.26
N ASN A 103 0.54 11.22 -36.84
CA ASN A 103 -0.77 11.43 -37.44
C ASN A 103 -1.84 11.86 -36.42
N LEU A 104 -1.45 12.61 -35.37
CA LEU A 104 -2.40 13.24 -34.43
C LEU A 104 -2.75 14.70 -34.78
N GLU A 105 -2.39 15.15 -35.99
CA GLU A 105 -3.01 16.31 -36.67
C GLU A 105 -4.04 15.84 -37.70
#